data_AF-A0A920WAN4-F1
#
_entry.id   AF-A0A920WAN4-F1
#
_cell.length_a   1.000
_cell.length_b   1.000
_cell.length_c   1.000
_cell.angle_alpha   90.00
_cell.angle_beta   90.00
_cell.angle_gamma   90.00
#
_symmetry.space_group_name_H-M   'P 1'
#
loop_
_entity.id
_entity.type
_entity.pdbx_description
1 polymer ?
#
loop_
_entity_poly.entity_id
_entity_poly.type
_entity_poly.pdbx_seq_one_letter_code
_entity_poly.pdbx_strand_id
1 'polypeptide(L)'
;MKNINPEARIHVKLVSEVGVGTIAAGVSKGHGDVVLISGHDGGTGASPESSIKHAGLPWELGVAETHQVLVANDLRSRIVVQLMVN
;
A
#
# COMPACT_ATOMS: atom_id res chain seq x y z
N MET A 1 7.72 12.27 -10.98
CA MET A 1 8.96 11.99 -10.20
C MET A 1 10.06 11.40 -11.06
N LYS A 2 9.80 10.37 -11.89
CA LYS A 2 10.81 9.84 -12.82
C LYS A 2 11.33 10.88 -13.82
N ASN A 3 10.51 11.86 -14.21
CA ASN A 3 10.96 12.97 -15.07
C ASN A 3 12.05 13.85 -14.44
N ILE A 4 12.14 13.92 -13.10
CA ILE A 4 13.17 14.70 -12.39
C ILE A 4 14.33 13.82 -11.93
N ASN A 5 14.04 12.58 -11.50
CA ASN A 5 15.04 11.59 -11.15
C ASN A 5 14.65 10.23 -11.75
N PRO A 6 15.19 9.89 -12.94
CA PRO A 6 14.84 8.65 -13.65
C PRO A 6 15.19 7.38 -12.86
N GLU A 7 16.24 7.43 -12.06
CA GLU A 7 16.74 6.29 -11.29
C GLU A 7 15.98 6.08 -9.96
N ALA A 8 15.22 7.08 -9.49
CA ALA A 8 14.51 6.97 -8.21
C ALA A 8 13.38 5.96 -8.26
N ARG A 9 13.25 5.09 -7.25
CA ARG A 9 12.08 4.22 -7.09
C ARG A 9 10.88 4.99 -6.55
N ILE A 10 9.70 4.79 -7.14
CA ILE A 10 8.43 5.36 -6.69
C ILE A 10 7.76 4.40 -5.71
N HIS A 11 7.73 4.80 -4.45
CA HIS A 11 6.97 4.12 -3.41
C HIS A 11 5.62 4.82 -3.22
N VAL A 12 4.55 4.04 -3.22
CA VAL A 12 3.22 4.49 -2.82
C VAL A 12 2.85 3.80 -1.52
N LYS A 13 2.70 4.59 -0.46
CA LYS A 13 2.23 4.12 0.85
C LYS A 13 0.70 4.17 0.88
N LEU A 14 0.06 3.04 1.13
CA LEU A 14 -1.38 2.89 1.33
C LEU A 14 -1.64 2.38 2.74
N VAL A 15 -2.78 2.77 3.30
CA VAL A 15 -3.30 2.18 4.54
C VAL A 15 -4.23 1.02 4.18
N SER A 16 -4.17 -0.05 4.97
CA SER A 16 -5.02 -1.22 4.84
C SER A 16 -6.48 -0.82 5.08
N GLU A 17 -7.32 -1.11 4.10
CA GLU A 17 -8.77 -0.93 4.10
C GLU A 17 -9.37 -1.87 3.04
N VAL A 18 -10.66 -2.17 3.13
CA VAL A 18 -11.39 -2.92 2.09
C VAL A 18 -11.21 -2.22 0.74
N GLY A 19 -10.75 -2.95 -0.27
CA GLY A 19 -10.56 -2.44 -1.63
C GLY A 19 -9.15 -1.88 -1.90
N VAL A 20 -8.24 -1.91 -0.91
CA VAL A 20 -6.85 -1.49 -1.09
C VAL A 20 -6.14 -2.26 -2.22
N GLY A 21 -6.53 -3.50 -2.49
CA GLY A 21 -5.95 -4.29 -3.59
C GLY A 21 -6.31 -3.74 -4.97
N THR A 22 -7.53 -3.21 -5.13
CA THR A 22 -7.96 -2.53 -6.37
C THR A 22 -7.13 -1.27 -6.60
N ILE A 23 -6.87 -0.50 -5.54
CA ILE A 23 -6.02 0.68 -5.60
C ILE A 23 -4.58 0.28 -5.96
N ALA A 24 -4.03 -0.77 -5.34
CA ALA A 24 -2.70 -1.28 -5.62
C ALA A 24 -2.52 -1.75 -7.08
N ALA A 25 -3.56 -2.36 -7.69
CA ALA A 25 -3.56 -2.66 -9.11
C ALA A 25 -3.46 -1.40 -9.97
N GLY A 26 -4.16 -0.32 -9.59
CA GLY A 26 -4.03 1.00 -10.21
C GLY A 26 -2.61 1.58 -10.08
N VAL A 27 -2.01 1.50 -8.89
CA VAL A 27 -0.63 1.92 -8.63
C VAL A 27 0.36 1.18 -9.53
N SER A 28 0.21 -0.14 -9.67
CA SER A 28 1.04 -0.95 -10.56
C SER A 28 0.92 -0.51 -12.03
N LYS A 29 -0.30 -0.27 -12.51
CA LYS A 29 -0.55 0.26 -13.88
C LYS A 29 0.04 1.66 -14.06
N GLY A 30 0.09 2.46 -13.00
CA GLY A 30 0.69 3.79 -12.97
C GLY A 30 2.22 3.80 -12.85
N HIS A 31 2.89 2.68 -13.10
CA HIS A 31 4.35 2.53 -13.00
C HIS A 31 4.91 2.82 -11.60
N GLY A 32 4.14 2.51 -10.55
CA GLY A 32 4.67 2.44 -9.19
C GLY A 32 5.64 1.27 -9.05
N ASP A 33 6.82 1.52 -8.48
CA ASP A 33 7.83 0.49 -8.25
C ASP A 33 7.52 -0.34 -7.00
N VAL A 34 6.86 0.28 -6.00
CA VAL A 34 6.45 -0.36 -4.74
C VAL A 34 5.10 0.12 -4.28
N VAL A 35 4.30 -0.82 -3.77
CA VAL A 35 3.18 -0.51 -2.88
C VAL A 35 3.53 -0.97 -1.47
N LEU A 36 3.50 -0.05 -0.50
CA LEU A 36 3.68 -0.34 0.91
C LEU A 36 2.33 -0.30 1.60
N ILE A 37 1.92 -1.42 2.19
CA ILE A 37 0.67 -1.54 2.94
C ILE A 37 0.96 -1.37 4.42
N SER A 38 0.32 -0.38 5.05
CA SER A 38 0.37 -0.14 6.49
C SER A 38 -0.93 -0.53 7.18
N GLY A 39 -0.85 -1.16 8.34
CA GLY A 39 -2.02 -1.45 9.17
C GLY A 39 -2.53 -0.21 9.92
N HIS A 40 -3.66 -0.38 10.62
CA HIS A 40 -4.23 0.62 11.52
C HIS A 40 -3.34 0.92 12.74
N ASP A 41 -2.37 0.06 13.03
CA ASP A 41 -1.53 0.10 14.22
C ASP A 41 -0.30 1.00 14.09
N GLY A 42 -0.15 1.71 12.96
CA GLY A 42 1.00 2.59 12.74
C GLY A 42 1.10 3.76 13.72
N GLY A 43 2.34 4.13 14.07
CA GLY A 43 2.61 5.27 14.96
C GLY A 43 2.39 6.65 14.32
N THR A 44 2.07 7.65 15.14
CA THR A 44 2.00 9.06 14.76
C THR A 44 2.36 9.96 15.94
N GLY A 45 3.05 11.06 15.68
CA GLY A 45 3.38 12.06 16.71
C GLY A 45 2.20 12.98 17.06
N ALA A 46 1.20 13.09 16.17
CA ALA A 46 0.00 13.90 16.37
C ALA A 46 -1.13 13.42 15.44
N SER A 47 -2.22 12.92 16.02
CA SER A 47 -3.45 12.55 15.30
C SER A 47 -4.62 12.55 16.27
N PRO A 48 -5.86 12.81 15.82
CA PRO A 48 -7.05 12.61 16.65
C PRO A 48 -7.08 11.17 17.20
N GLU A 49 -7.45 11.05 18.47
CA GLU A 49 -7.57 9.73 19.12
C GLU A 49 -8.55 8.83 18.36
N SER A 50 -9.65 9.39 17.86
CA SER A 50 -10.62 8.67 17.04
C SER A 50 -9.97 8.02 15.81
N SER A 51 -9.06 8.71 15.12
CA SER A 51 -8.35 8.14 13.97
C SER A 51 -7.42 7.00 14.39
N ILE A 52 -6.67 7.16 15.50
CA ILE A 52 -5.77 6.13 16.03
C ILE A 52 -6.55 4.87 16.44
N LYS A 53 -7.75 5.04 16.99
CA LYS A 53 -8.55 3.93 17.54
C LYS A 53 -9.50 3.28 16.53
N HIS A 54 -9.88 3.99 15.47
CA HIS A 54 -11.01 3.56 14.62
C HIS A 54 -10.77 3.64 13.11
N ALA A 55 -9.62 4.12 12.62
CA ALA A 55 -9.33 4.18 11.18
C ALA A 55 -8.40 3.05 10.73
N GLY A 56 -8.70 2.46 9.57
CA GLY A 56 -7.90 1.42 8.94
C GLY A 56 -8.19 0.00 9.43
N LEU A 57 -7.55 -0.98 8.79
CA LEU A 57 -7.64 -2.41 9.09
C LEU A 57 -6.25 -3.00 9.43
N PRO A 58 -6.19 -4.22 10.01
CA PRO A 58 -4.93 -4.92 10.18
C PRO A 58 -4.18 -5.05 8.84
N TRP A 59 -2.85 -4.96 8.88
CA TRP A 59 -2.03 -5.01 7.67
C TRP A 59 -2.13 -6.37 6.97
N GLU A 60 -2.37 -7.45 7.72
CA GLU A 60 -2.50 -8.81 7.21
C GLU A 60 -3.61 -8.91 6.16
N LEU A 61 -4.75 -8.26 6.43
CA LEU A 61 -5.89 -8.22 5.50
C LEU A 61 -5.54 -7.44 4.23
N GLY A 62 -4.95 -6.26 4.37
CA GLY A 62 -4.60 -5.41 3.24
C GLY A 62 -3.50 -6.01 2.36
N VAL A 63 -2.50 -6.67 2.95
CA VAL A 63 -1.43 -7.37 2.22
C VAL A 63 -1.99 -8.59 1.49
N ALA A 64 -2.86 -9.37 2.13
CA ALA A 64 -3.51 -10.51 1.50
C ALA A 64 -4.39 -10.07 0.32
N GLU A 65 -5.25 -9.07 0.51
CA GLU A 65 -6.11 -8.54 -0.56
C GLU A 65 -5.27 -7.98 -1.72
N THR A 66 -4.25 -7.17 -1.41
CA THR A 66 -3.33 -6.61 -2.41
C THR A 66 -2.64 -7.71 -3.21
N HIS A 67 -2.14 -8.75 -2.55
CA HIS A 67 -1.52 -9.88 -3.23
C HIS A 67 -2.51 -10.57 -4.17
N GLN A 68 -3.70 -10.91 -3.67
CA GLN A 68 -4.73 -11.63 -4.42
C GLN A 68 -5.17 -10.83 -5.66
N VAL A 69 -5.46 -9.54 -5.50
CA VAL A 69 -5.90 -8.69 -6.62
C VAL A 69 -4.79 -8.53 -7.65
N LEU A 70 -3.54 -8.32 -7.23
CA LEU A 70 -2.42 -8.22 -8.16
C LEU A 70 -2.16 -9.53 -8.92
N VAL A 71 -2.31 -10.69 -8.28
CA VAL A 71 -2.21 -12.01 -8.95
C VAL A 71 -3.36 -12.20 -9.93
N ALA A 72 -4.60 -11.93 -9.51
CA ALA A 72 -5.80 -12.08 -10.35
C ALA A 72 -5.77 -11.18 -11.61
N ASN A 73 -4.96 -10.11 -11.60
CA ASN A 73 -4.82 -9.18 -12.72
C ASN A 73 -3.50 -9.32 -13.49
N ASP A 74 -2.68 -10.34 -13.18
CA ASP A 74 -1.33 -10.52 -13.78
C ASP A 74 -0.42 -9.28 -13.63
N LEU A 75 -0.53 -8.62 -12.47
CA LEU A 75 0.26 -7.43 -12.10
C LEU A 75 1.28 -7.73 -11.01
N ARG A 76 1.20 -8.90 -10.35
CA ARG A 76 2.04 -9.19 -9.17
C ARG A 76 3.53 -9.18 -9.46
N SER A 77 3.95 -9.51 -10.69
CA SER A 77 5.34 -9.45 -11.13
C SER A 77 5.84 -8.03 -11.41
N ARG A 78 4.94 -7.04 -11.59
CA ARG A 78 5.29 -5.68 -12.01
C ARG A 78 5.65 -4.74 -10.87
N ILE A 79 5.27 -5.08 -9.63
CA ILE A 79 5.42 -4.21 -8.47
C ILE A 79 5.87 -5.01 -7.24
N VAL A 80 6.71 -4.41 -6.41
CA VAL A 80 7.07 -4.98 -5.11
C VAL A 80 5.98 -4.64 -4.10
N VAL A 81 5.49 -5.65 -3.37
CA VAL A 81 4.58 -5.46 -2.23
C VAL A 81 5.44 -5.46 -0.96
N GLN A 82 5.40 -4.36 -0.22
CA GLN A 82 6.03 -4.22 1.10
C GLN A 82 4.95 -4.08 2.17
N LEU A 83 5.29 -4.48 3.39
CA LEU A 83 4.45 -4.34 4.56
C LEU A 83 5.21 -3.58 5.65
N MET A 84 4.50 -2.76 6.40
CA MET A 84 5.05 -2.08 7.57
C MET A 84 4.70 -2.88 8.82
N VAL A 85 5.70 -3.48 9.44
CA VAL A 85 5.60 -4.03 10.80
C VAL A 85 6.06 -2.94 11.76
N ASN A 86 5.34 -2.80 12.88
CA ASN A 86 5.71 -1.89 13.97
C ASN A 86 6.88 -2.43 14.81
#